data_AF-A0A532T2K8-F1
#
_entry.id   AF-A0A532T2K8-F1
#
_cell.length_a   1.000
_cell.length_b   1.000
_cell.length_c   1.000
_cell.angle_alpha   90.00
_cell.angle_beta   90.00
_cell.angle_gamma   90.00
#
_symmetry.space_group_name_H-M   'P 1'
#
loop_
_entity.id
_entity.type
_entity.pdbx_description
1 polymer ?
#
loop_
_entity_poly.entity_id
_entity_poly.type
_entity_poly.pdbx_seq_one_letter_code
_entity_poly.pdbx_strand_id
1 'polypeptide(L)'
;MVFERYGLKNGIVTLPGFDIDLSIGESNYLRVDGLVKSIDEHTEKLCQEFRLQHKFKEGSSLYGRTLTLRHNDHVGSIIFYKDRGDAHNTFTLGRESTNALISYGMKNTLVDFFNEFGIYIKGNIDDFSKKELCDAGGLLALSLKGISDESAQQFSGIINPLLISLKYQLLPTN
;
A
#
# COMPACT_ATOMS: atom_id res chain seq x y z
N MET A 1 -7.52 -23.13 -6.38
CA MET A 1 -8.08 -22.00 -7.16
C MET A 1 -7.06 -21.48 -8.18
N VAL A 2 -7.43 -20.69 -9.20
CA VAL A 2 -6.48 -20.20 -10.24
C VAL A 2 -5.34 -19.36 -9.66
N PHE A 3 -5.59 -18.52 -8.65
CA PHE A 3 -4.59 -17.63 -8.05
C PHE A 3 -3.53 -18.32 -7.17
N GLU A 4 -3.87 -19.38 -6.45
CA GLU A 4 -2.92 -20.12 -5.61
C GLU A 4 -1.78 -20.74 -6.43
N ARG A 5 -2.07 -21.15 -7.68
CA ARG A 5 -1.06 -21.69 -8.61
C ARG A 5 0.03 -20.68 -8.96
N TYR A 6 -0.27 -19.38 -8.77
CA TYR A 6 0.66 -18.28 -8.99
C TYR A 6 1.22 -17.73 -7.67
N GLY A 7 1.12 -18.49 -6.59
CA GLY A 7 1.72 -18.16 -5.30
C GLY A 7 0.98 -17.07 -4.52
N LEU A 8 -0.25 -16.69 -4.91
CA LEU A 8 -1.05 -15.79 -4.08
C LEU A 8 -1.70 -16.57 -2.93
N LYS A 9 -1.75 -15.93 -1.75
CA LYS A 9 -2.30 -16.49 -0.51
C LYS A 9 -3.59 -15.79 -0.11
N ASN A 10 -4.52 -16.52 0.50
CA ASN A 10 -5.77 -16.02 1.07
C ASN A 10 -5.77 -16.19 2.61
N GLY A 11 -6.72 -15.56 3.29
CA GLY A 11 -6.91 -15.70 4.74
C GLY A 11 -6.21 -14.60 5.51
N ILE A 12 -5.47 -14.97 6.55
CA ILE A 12 -4.67 -14.03 7.36
C ILE A 12 -3.32 -13.83 6.67
N VAL A 13 -3.03 -12.59 6.31
CA VAL A 13 -1.76 -12.20 5.68
C VAL A 13 -1.17 -11.00 6.39
N THR A 14 0.16 -10.97 6.52
CA THR A 14 0.88 -9.78 6.98
C THR A 14 1.02 -8.79 5.82
N LEU A 15 0.44 -7.60 5.96
CA LEU A 15 0.58 -6.55 4.93
C LEU A 15 1.95 -5.85 5.07
N PRO A 16 2.77 -5.81 4.01
CA PRO A 16 4.11 -5.25 4.11
C PRO A 16 4.07 -3.74 4.38
N GLY A 17 5.00 -3.24 5.18
CA GLY A 17 5.08 -1.82 5.54
C GLY A 17 4.25 -1.44 6.77
N PHE A 18 3.13 -2.12 7.02
CA PHE A 18 2.39 -2.00 8.28
C PHE A 18 2.81 -3.08 9.29
N ASP A 19 3.28 -4.22 8.80
CA ASP A 19 3.62 -5.41 9.59
C ASP A 19 2.47 -5.86 10.51
N ILE A 20 1.26 -5.80 9.95
CA ILE A 20 0.02 -6.15 10.62
C ILE A 20 -0.66 -7.28 9.88
N ASP A 21 -1.13 -8.24 10.66
CA ASP A 21 -1.90 -9.36 10.19
C ASP A 21 -3.33 -8.95 9.95
N LEU A 22 -3.80 -9.16 8.72
CA LEU A 22 -5.12 -8.76 8.28
C LEU A 22 -5.81 -9.92 7.57
N SER A 23 -7.07 -10.14 7.90
CA SER A 23 -7.93 -11.09 7.21
C SER A 23 -8.43 -10.46 5.90
N ILE A 24 -7.82 -10.83 4.78
CA ILE A 24 -8.33 -10.51 3.45
C ILE A 24 -9.35 -11.62 3.12
N GLY A 25 -10.65 -11.29 3.06
CA GLY A 25 -11.73 -12.29 2.97
C GLY A 25 -11.58 -13.33 1.84
N GLU A 26 -12.41 -14.38 1.84
CA GLU A 26 -12.18 -15.58 1.01
C GLU A 26 -11.99 -15.33 -0.50
N SER A 27 -12.54 -14.23 -1.02
CA SER A 27 -12.42 -13.82 -2.42
C SER A 27 -11.15 -12.99 -2.74
N ASN A 28 -10.34 -12.64 -1.75
CA ASN A 28 -9.17 -11.78 -1.90
C ASN A 28 -7.86 -12.53 -1.69
N TYR A 29 -6.83 -12.16 -2.45
CA TYR A 29 -5.56 -12.86 -2.52
C TYR A 29 -4.39 -11.88 -2.54
N LEU A 30 -3.35 -12.13 -1.75
CA LEU A 30 -2.14 -11.31 -1.70
C LEU A 30 -0.90 -12.13 -2.02
N ARG A 31 0.01 -11.55 -2.80
CA ARG A 31 1.39 -11.99 -2.96
C ARG A 31 2.32 -10.80 -2.75
N VAL A 32 3.41 -11.01 -2.02
CA VAL A 32 4.46 -10.00 -1.83
C VAL A 32 5.72 -10.56 -2.47
N ASP A 33 6.06 -10.04 -3.65
CA ASP A 33 7.33 -10.39 -4.32
C ASP A 33 8.52 -9.63 -3.69
N GLY A 34 8.24 -8.52 -3.01
CA GLY A 34 9.23 -7.76 -2.26
C GLY A 34 10.17 -6.98 -3.19
N LEU A 35 11.47 -7.05 -2.92
CA LEU A 35 12.48 -6.27 -3.61
C LEU A 35 12.74 -6.77 -5.04
N VAL A 36 12.60 -5.89 -6.03
CA VAL A 36 12.87 -6.15 -7.44
C VAL A 36 13.88 -5.17 -8.03
N LYS A 37 14.62 -5.62 -9.04
CA LYS A 37 15.65 -4.81 -9.72
C LYS A 37 15.05 -3.70 -10.58
N SER A 38 13.98 -4.02 -11.31
CA SER A 38 13.27 -3.11 -12.22
C SER A 38 11.76 -3.33 -12.06
N ILE A 39 11.03 -2.25 -11.76
CA ILE A 39 9.57 -2.28 -11.59
C ILE A 39 8.89 -2.67 -12.90
N ASP A 40 9.36 -2.15 -14.03
CA ASP A 40 8.70 -2.36 -15.33
C ASP A 40 9.00 -3.77 -15.88
N GLU A 41 10.25 -4.24 -15.84
CA GLU A 41 10.60 -5.61 -16.25
C GLU A 41 9.83 -6.65 -15.40
N HIS A 42 9.72 -6.42 -14.09
CA HIS A 42 8.97 -7.32 -13.21
C HIS A 42 7.46 -7.29 -13.51
N THR A 43 6.92 -6.10 -13.81
CA THR A 43 5.51 -5.97 -14.24
C THR A 43 5.24 -6.74 -15.53
N GLU A 44 6.12 -6.61 -16.53
CA GLU A 44 6.01 -7.35 -17.79
C GLU A 44 6.00 -8.86 -17.57
N LYS A 45 6.93 -9.35 -16.73
CA LYS A 45 7.00 -10.76 -16.37
C LYS A 45 5.70 -11.25 -15.72
N LEU A 46 5.15 -10.49 -14.78
CA LEU A 46 3.87 -10.83 -14.15
C LEU A 46 2.73 -10.79 -15.17
N CYS A 47 2.64 -9.77 -16.03
CA CYS A 47 1.60 -9.72 -17.06
C CYS A 47 1.66 -10.94 -18.00
N GLN A 48 2.86 -11.41 -18.36
CA GLN A 48 3.06 -12.63 -19.15
C GLN A 48 2.63 -13.89 -18.37
N GLU A 49 3.03 -14.01 -17.09
CA GLU A 49 2.67 -15.11 -16.20
C GLU A 49 1.15 -15.28 -16.07
N PHE A 50 0.43 -14.17 -15.90
CA PHE A 50 -1.02 -14.12 -15.75
C PHE A 50 -1.80 -13.97 -17.07
N ARG A 51 -1.12 -13.96 -18.22
CA ARG A 51 -1.71 -13.79 -19.56
C ARG A 51 -2.60 -12.55 -19.69
N LEU A 52 -2.19 -11.45 -19.07
CA LEU A 52 -2.91 -10.19 -19.09
C LEU A 52 -2.53 -9.36 -20.32
N GLN A 53 -3.52 -8.68 -20.92
CA GLN A 53 -3.23 -7.65 -21.90
C GLN A 53 -2.73 -6.40 -21.17
N HIS A 54 -1.49 -5.98 -21.46
CA HIS A 54 -0.91 -4.78 -20.87
C HIS A 54 -0.36 -3.84 -21.95
N LYS A 55 -0.70 -2.55 -21.84
CA LYS A 55 -0.05 -1.46 -22.57
C LYS A 55 0.58 -0.53 -21.55
N PHE A 56 1.90 -0.40 -21.59
CA PHE A 56 2.60 0.59 -20.78
C PHE A 56 2.17 1.99 -21.19
N LYS A 57 1.61 2.74 -20.24
CA LYS A 57 1.73 4.21 -20.24
C LYS A 57 2.87 4.53 -19.28
N GLU A 58 3.94 5.11 -19.81
CA GLU A 58 5.04 5.62 -18.99
C GLU A 58 4.49 6.53 -17.89
N GLY A 59 4.97 6.35 -16.66
CA GLY A 59 4.78 7.34 -15.60
C GLY A 59 4.12 6.89 -14.28
N SER A 60 3.93 5.61 -13.99
CA SER A 60 3.38 5.19 -12.68
C SER A 60 4.44 4.63 -11.72
N SER A 61 4.67 5.37 -10.63
CA SER A 61 5.46 5.06 -9.42
C SER A 61 6.88 4.51 -9.66
N LEU A 62 7.90 5.36 -9.48
CA LEU A 62 9.31 5.04 -9.72
C LEU A 62 9.88 3.92 -8.82
N TYR A 63 9.23 3.60 -7.71
CA TYR A 63 9.87 2.84 -6.62
C TYR A 63 9.06 1.66 -6.07
N GLY A 64 7.77 1.54 -6.42
CA GLY A 64 6.97 0.37 -6.05
C GLY A 64 5.66 0.31 -6.80
N ARG A 65 5.05 -0.87 -6.82
CA ARG A 65 3.83 -1.10 -7.59
C ARG A 65 3.01 -2.22 -6.97
N THR A 66 1.72 -1.99 -6.92
CA THR A 66 0.70 -3.01 -6.73
C THR A 66 0.10 -3.36 -8.08
N LEU A 67 0.29 -4.60 -8.52
CA LEU A 67 -0.44 -5.15 -9.66
C LEU A 67 -1.73 -5.79 -9.16
N THR A 68 -2.88 -5.20 -9.53
CA THR A 68 -4.20 -5.74 -9.20
C THR A 68 -4.70 -6.64 -10.34
N LEU A 69 -5.09 -7.86 -9.97
CA LEU A 69 -5.68 -8.87 -10.82
C LEU A 69 -7.16 -9.03 -10.48
N ARG A 70 -8.02 -9.16 -11.48
CA ARG A 70 -9.45 -9.45 -11.29
C ARG A 70 -9.83 -10.64 -12.15
N HIS A 71 -10.44 -11.65 -11.54
CA HIS A 71 -10.97 -12.82 -12.25
C HIS A 71 -12.23 -13.31 -11.56
N ASN A 72 -13.37 -13.24 -12.26
CA ASN A 72 -14.70 -13.43 -11.67
C ASN A 72 -14.86 -12.55 -10.42
N ASP A 73 -15.30 -13.12 -9.31
CA ASP A 73 -15.51 -12.42 -8.02
C ASP A 73 -14.23 -12.31 -7.19
N HIS A 74 -13.07 -12.74 -7.72
CA HIS A 74 -11.82 -12.73 -6.98
C HIS A 74 -10.91 -11.56 -7.35
N VAL A 75 -10.26 -10.98 -6.33
CA VAL A 75 -9.26 -9.93 -6.49
C VAL A 75 -7.92 -10.40 -5.95
N GLY A 76 -6.89 -10.34 -6.78
CA GLY A 76 -5.51 -10.57 -6.38
C GLY A 76 -4.71 -9.28 -6.37
N SER A 77 -3.89 -9.03 -5.36
CA SER A 77 -2.87 -7.97 -5.42
C SER A 77 -1.47 -8.55 -5.28
N ILE A 78 -0.54 -8.06 -6.09
CA ILE A 78 0.88 -8.39 -6.02
C ILE A 78 1.66 -7.12 -5.72
N ILE A 79 2.38 -7.09 -4.60
CA ILE A 79 3.18 -5.94 -4.16
C ILE A 79 4.66 -6.22 -4.41
N PHE A 80 5.34 -5.28 -5.07
CA PHE A 80 6.78 -5.29 -5.27
C PHE A 80 7.34 -3.87 -5.29
N TYR A 81 8.60 -3.71 -4.90
CA TYR A 81 9.26 -2.42 -4.75
C TYR A 81 10.74 -2.50 -5.08
N LYS A 82 11.37 -1.36 -5.33
CA LYS A 82 12.81 -1.23 -5.56
C LYS A 82 13.48 -0.64 -4.33
N ASP A 83 14.67 -1.11 -4.00
CA ASP A 83 15.41 -0.66 -2.83
C ASP A 83 15.90 0.77 -3.04
N ARG A 84 15.52 1.63 -2.09
CA ARG A 84 15.86 3.04 -2.01
C ARG A 84 16.24 3.46 -0.57
N GLY A 85 16.53 2.48 0.29
CA GLY A 85 16.78 2.69 1.71
C GLY A 85 15.50 2.63 2.56
N ASP A 86 15.69 2.41 3.86
CA ASP A 86 14.63 1.99 4.79
C ASP A 86 13.41 2.92 4.83
N ALA A 87 13.62 4.23 4.85
CA ALA A 87 12.53 5.21 4.85
C ALA A 87 11.69 5.14 3.56
N HIS A 88 12.35 5.18 2.40
CA HIS A 88 11.66 5.09 1.11
C HIS A 88 10.97 3.73 0.92
N ASN A 89 11.63 2.64 1.32
CA ASN A 89 11.08 1.30 1.23
C ASN A 89 9.84 1.16 2.12
N THR A 90 9.91 1.64 3.37
CA THR A 90 8.78 1.62 4.31
C THR A 90 7.60 2.43 3.79
N PHE A 91 7.85 3.66 3.35
CA PHE A 91 6.82 4.52 2.75
C PHE A 91 6.18 3.86 1.52
N THR A 92 7.01 3.30 0.63
CA THR A 92 6.54 2.63 -0.59
C THR A 92 5.69 1.41 -0.26
N LEU A 93 6.14 0.57 0.68
CA LEU A 93 5.39 -0.59 1.11
C LEU A 93 4.04 -0.20 1.74
N GLY A 94 3.99 0.82 2.59
CA GLY A 94 2.73 1.34 3.13
C GLY A 94 1.76 1.85 2.05
N ARG A 95 2.28 2.56 1.04
CA ARG A 95 1.47 3.02 -0.10
C ARG A 95 0.87 1.88 -0.89
N GLU A 96 1.69 0.89 -1.23
CA GLU A 96 1.25 -0.23 -2.05
C GLU A 96 0.35 -1.20 -1.27
N SER A 97 0.59 -1.39 0.03
CA SER A 97 -0.35 -2.11 0.91
C SER A 97 -1.71 -1.43 0.99
N THR A 98 -1.73 -0.10 1.05
CA THR A 98 -2.99 0.66 0.99
C THR A 98 -3.68 0.51 -0.36
N ASN A 99 -2.93 0.54 -1.45
CA ASN A 99 -3.44 0.31 -2.80
C ASN A 99 -4.09 -1.10 -2.95
N ALA A 100 -3.48 -2.12 -2.35
CA ALA A 100 -4.03 -3.47 -2.28
C ALA A 100 -5.35 -3.50 -1.49
N LEU A 101 -5.38 -2.91 -0.30
CA LEU A 101 -6.58 -2.83 0.55
C LEU A 101 -7.75 -2.09 -0.15
N ILE A 102 -7.47 -0.98 -0.84
CA ILE A 102 -8.47 -0.27 -1.65
C ILE A 102 -9.01 -1.20 -2.76
N SER A 103 -8.15 -1.99 -3.39
CA SER A 103 -8.55 -2.90 -4.47
C SER A 103 -9.48 -4.02 -4.01
N TYR A 104 -9.35 -4.44 -2.74
CA TYR A 104 -10.22 -5.39 -2.06
C TYR A 104 -11.53 -4.79 -1.54
N GLY A 105 -11.75 -3.48 -1.71
CA GLY A 105 -12.92 -2.78 -1.17
C GLY A 105 -12.84 -2.50 0.33
N MET A 106 -11.66 -2.59 0.95
CA MET A 106 -11.46 -2.43 2.40
C MET A 106 -11.25 -0.98 2.81
N LYS A 107 -11.93 -0.03 2.15
CA LYS A 107 -11.80 1.41 2.44
C LYS A 107 -12.17 1.74 3.88
N ASN A 108 -13.23 1.14 4.43
CA ASN A 108 -13.64 1.39 5.82
C ASN A 108 -12.59 0.90 6.82
N THR A 109 -12.03 -0.30 6.59
CA THR A 109 -10.90 -0.80 7.40
C THR A 109 -9.70 0.14 7.34
N LEU A 110 -9.40 0.72 6.17
CA LEU A 110 -8.35 1.73 6.06
C LEU A 110 -8.65 2.99 6.88
N VAL A 111 -9.91 3.48 6.89
CA VAL A 111 -10.31 4.62 7.73
C VAL A 111 -10.11 4.32 9.20
N ASP A 112 -10.58 3.15 9.66
CA ASP A 112 -10.45 2.73 11.05
C ASP A 112 -8.97 2.68 11.44
N PHE A 113 -8.15 2.12 10.55
CA PHE A 113 -6.71 2.02 10.71
C PHE A 113 -6.03 3.39 10.75
N PHE A 114 -6.35 4.30 9.83
CA PHE A 114 -5.83 5.68 9.85
C PHE A 114 -6.20 6.42 11.14
N ASN A 115 -7.45 6.27 11.59
CA ASN A 115 -7.93 6.92 12.81
C ASN A 115 -7.28 6.35 14.09
N GLU A 116 -7.10 5.03 14.17
CA GLU A 116 -6.41 4.37 15.29
C GLU A 116 -5.02 4.94 15.51
N PHE A 117 -4.30 5.23 14.42
CA PHE A 117 -2.94 5.75 14.45
C PHE A 117 -2.86 7.28 14.24
N GLY A 118 -3.96 8.00 14.49
CA GLY A 118 -3.97 9.46 14.57
C GLY A 118 -3.80 10.19 13.24
N ILE A 119 -3.99 9.51 12.10
CA ILE A 119 -4.15 10.11 10.77
C ILE A 119 -5.64 10.35 10.56
N TYR A 120 -6.13 11.49 11.05
CA TYR A 120 -7.54 11.81 10.96
C TYR A 120 -7.91 12.25 9.54
N ILE A 121 -8.68 11.42 8.85
CA ILE A 121 -9.32 11.78 7.59
C ILE A 121 -10.48 12.73 7.89
N LYS A 122 -10.25 14.03 7.66
CA LYS A 122 -11.28 15.07 7.86
C LYS A 122 -12.18 15.18 6.63
N GLY A 123 -13.33 14.53 6.66
CA GLY A 123 -14.32 14.56 5.57
C GLY A 123 -14.81 13.17 5.19
N ASN A 124 -15.52 13.05 4.08
CA ASN A 124 -15.90 11.73 3.56
C ASN A 124 -14.68 11.10 2.86
N ILE A 125 -14.36 9.84 3.15
CA ILE A 125 -13.23 9.14 2.51
C ILE A 125 -13.34 9.13 0.97
N ASP A 126 -14.56 9.13 0.44
CA ASP A 126 -14.79 9.13 -1.01
C ASP A 126 -14.46 10.47 -1.68
N ASP A 127 -14.25 11.54 -0.93
CA ASP A 127 -13.79 12.84 -1.43
C ASP A 127 -12.28 12.82 -1.76
N PHE A 128 -11.54 11.83 -1.26
CA PHE A 128 -10.09 11.73 -1.44
C PHE A 128 -9.73 10.87 -2.64
N SER A 129 -8.72 11.33 -3.38
CA SER A 129 -8.18 10.56 -4.48
C SER A 129 -7.51 9.28 -3.97
N LYS A 130 -7.50 8.24 -4.81
CA LYS A 130 -6.75 7.00 -4.53
C LYS A 130 -5.29 7.28 -4.18
N LYS A 131 -4.66 8.24 -4.84
CA LYS A 131 -3.27 8.63 -4.59
C LYS A 131 -3.10 9.17 -3.18
N GLU A 132 -3.96 10.10 -2.75
CA GLU A 132 -3.91 10.68 -1.41
C GLU A 132 -4.07 9.63 -0.32
N LEU A 133 -5.00 8.69 -0.49
CA LEU A 133 -5.18 7.58 0.45
C LEU A 133 -3.95 6.68 0.51
N CYS A 134 -3.37 6.31 -0.63
CA CYS A 134 -2.12 5.55 -0.66
C CYS A 134 -0.97 6.31 0.02
N ASP A 135 -0.82 7.61 -0.25
CA ASP A 135 0.20 8.45 0.38
C ASP A 135 0.05 8.45 1.90
N ALA A 136 -1.19 8.57 2.41
CA ALA A 136 -1.49 8.48 3.85
C ALA A 136 -1.07 7.13 4.43
N GLY A 137 -1.30 6.04 3.68
CA GLY A 137 -0.76 4.71 3.96
C GLY A 137 0.77 4.68 4.11
N GLY A 138 1.48 5.34 3.20
CA GLY A 138 2.93 5.45 3.29
C GLY A 138 3.39 6.17 4.55
N LEU A 139 2.75 7.28 4.90
CA LEU A 139 3.09 8.04 6.11
C LEU A 139 2.77 7.24 7.38
N LEU A 140 1.67 6.48 7.38
CA LEU A 140 1.34 5.59 8.49
C LEU A 140 2.43 4.53 8.68
N ALA A 141 2.90 3.90 7.61
CA ALA A 141 3.98 2.92 7.69
C ALA A 141 5.26 3.52 8.30
N LEU A 142 5.63 4.75 7.91
CA LEU A 142 6.77 5.46 8.49
C LEU A 142 6.58 5.70 10.01
N SER A 143 5.38 6.14 10.39
CA SER A 143 4.98 6.37 11.78
C SER A 143 5.11 5.09 12.62
N LEU A 144 4.50 3.99 12.17
CA LEU A 144 4.51 2.69 12.84
C LEU A 144 5.93 2.13 13.01
N LYS A 145 6.83 2.46 12.07
CA LYS A 145 8.23 2.04 12.10
C LYS A 145 9.15 2.94 12.93
N GLY A 146 8.63 4.04 13.49
CA GLY A 146 9.42 4.99 14.28
C GLY A 146 10.53 5.67 13.47
N ILE A 147 10.36 5.79 12.15
CA ILE A 147 11.31 6.51 11.28
C ILE A 147 11.12 8.01 11.51
N SER A 148 12.23 8.72 11.77
CA SER A 148 12.21 10.10 12.29
C SER A 148 11.36 11.09 11.49
N ASP A 149 10.80 12.08 12.18
CA ASP A 149 9.96 13.14 11.61
C ASP A 149 10.63 13.88 10.44
N GLU A 150 11.95 14.08 10.47
CA GLU A 150 12.71 14.72 9.38
C GLU A 150 12.66 13.91 8.07
N SER A 151 12.68 12.57 8.17
CA SER A 151 12.55 11.69 7.00
C SER A 151 11.10 11.65 6.52
N ALA A 152 10.14 11.63 7.45
CA ALA A 152 8.71 11.66 7.13
C ALA A 152 8.27 12.99 6.49
N GLN A 153 8.88 14.12 6.88
CA GLN A 153 8.63 15.45 6.32
C GLN A 153 8.97 15.55 4.82
N GLN A 154 9.94 14.77 4.34
CA GLN A 154 10.26 14.69 2.91
C GLN A 154 9.07 14.13 2.11
N PHE A 155 8.22 13.31 2.74
CA PHE A 155 7.04 12.70 2.13
C PHE A 155 5.74 13.44 2.48
N SER A 156 5.70 14.22 3.56
CA SER A 156 4.49 14.93 4.02
C SER A 156 4.08 16.08 3.11
N GLY A 157 5.03 16.70 2.38
CA GLY A 157 4.74 17.72 1.36
C GLY A 157 3.92 17.22 0.16
N ILE A 158 3.64 15.91 0.10
CA ILE A 158 2.88 15.25 -0.96
C ILE A 158 1.37 15.23 -0.63
N ILE A 159 0.99 15.43 0.63
CA ILE A 159 -0.39 15.25 1.10
C ILE A 159 -1.06 16.61 1.38
N ASN A 160 -2.33 16.74 0.99
CA ASN A 160 -3.16 17.90 1.32
C ASN A 160 -3.18 18.15 2.85
N PRO A 161 -2.92 19.37 3.33
CA PRO A 161 -2.98 19.70 4.76
C PRO A 161 -4.30 19.31 5.46
N LEU A 162 -5.39 19.12 4.71
CA LEU A 162 -6.68 18.64 5.23
C LEU A 162 -6.67 17.16 5.67
N LEU A 163 -5.74 16.34 5.18
CA LEU A 163 -5.58 14.92 5.53
C LEU A 163 -4.74 14.69 6.79
N ILE A 164 -3.97 15.70 7.20
CA ILE A 164 -2.95 15.56 8.23
C ILE A 164 -3.22 16.58 9.32
N SER A 165 -4.11 16.21 10.24
CA SER A 165 -3.86 16.50 11.65
C SER A 165 -3.08 15.29 12.18
N LEU A 166 -1.81 15.13 11.79
CA LEU A 166 -0.93 14.19 12.48
C LEU A 166 -0.87 14.71 13.91
N LYS A 167 -1.60 14.07 14.81
CA LYS A 167 -1.58 14.43 16.22
C LYS A 167 -0.31 13.87 16.85
N TYR A 168 0.85 14.27 16.32
CA TYR A 168 2.10 14.25 17.06
C TYR A 168 2.14 15.49 17.96
N GLN A 169 1.19 15.57 18.90
CA GLN A 169 1.64 15.93 20.22
C GLN A 169 2.34 14.68 20.71
N LEU A 170 3.67 14.64 20.50
CA LEU A 170 4.58 13.76 21.21
C LEU A 170 4.03 13.62 22.62
N LEU A 171 3.53 12.44 22.98
CA LEU A 171 3.24 12.17 24.38
C LEU A 171 4.52 12.56 25.12
N PRO A 172 4.47 13.48 26.10
CA PRO A 172 5.65 13.80 26.87
C PRO A 172 6.16 12.47 27.44
N THR A 173 7.38 12.11 27.07
CA THR A 173 8.09 11.02 27.72
C THR A 173 8.17 11.38 29.19
N ASN A 174 7.43 10.67 30.03
CA ASN A 174 7.70 10.62 31.46
C ASN A 174 8.93 9.74 31.70
#